data_AF-A0A8W8KYQ0-F1
#
_entry.id   AF-A0A8W8KYQ0-F1
#
_cell.length_a   1.000
_cell.length_b   1.000
_cell.length_c   1.000
_cell.angle_alpha   90.00
_cell.angle_beta   90.00
_cell.angle_gamma   90.00
#
_symmetry.space_group_name_H-M   'P 1'
#
loop_
_entity.id
_entity.type
_entity.pdbx_description
1 polymer ?
#
loop_
_entity_poly.entity_id
_entity_poly.type
_entity_poly.pdbx_seq_one_letter_code
_entity_poly.pdbx_strand_id
1 'polypeptide(L)'
;MKVFILLSVLSLIAGEYDYGYRVDNQLLKSFNDVGERSCCEECIAYTNCQSVNYNKNNYSCELNYQHISGPGKAIHAEYVYMDRSHCFSLASCSERFCNLSCNANEKCALTSTNQPACIITECNPTSTIPDITPKHVRREVGLSWWLWCTVPPTTSIQLFTCDTDGQWVNHYSSCVCWYGTYLDGNYCTKCPAGKHLPYYNKVGYSSCIDCPSGHYTPGPGYGWCYKCTLGSYQSSPGRSYCDLCPSGSYSIDEAATSCIACPAGQHSPISGSTSCIDCPEGHYTSAPGHGNCIPCPAGYWQNHIGQTTCNPCQVGKYNDAVGKKNCKHCKEGTFSDSEGAASCKKCPLFTYQDQTGQSFCKSCVIALSEGSTSC
;
A
#
# COMPACT_ATOMS: atom_id res chain seq x y z
N MET A 1 47.86 -6.75 -32.78
CA MET A 1 46.75 -5.88 -32.35
C MET A 1 45.78 -6.73 -31.54
N LYS A 2 45.71 -6.48 -30.23
CA LYS A 2 44.86 -7.02 -29.15
C LYS A 2 44.32 -8.46 -29.26
N VAL A 3 44.91 -9.31 -28.42
CA VAL A 3 44.49 -10.67 -28.02
C VAL A 3 43.37 -10.57 -26.96
N PHE A 4 42.38 -11.46 -27.08
CA PHE A 4 41.33 -11.75 -26.10
C PHE A 4 41.93 -12.10 -24.73
N ILE A 5 41.47 -11.44 -23.66
CA ILE A 5 41.80 -11.82 -22.28
C ILE A 5 40.57 -12.45 -21.63
N LEU A 6 40.85 -13.59 -21.00
CA LEU A 6 39.98 -14.53 -20.29
C LEU A 6 39.02 -13.88 -19.29
N LEU A 7 37.79 -14.41 -19.30
CA LEU A 7 36.94 -14.55 -18.12
C LEU A 7 37.62 -15.50 -17.12
N SER A 8 37.92 -15.04 -15.92
CA SER A 8 38.11 -15.90 -14.75
C SER A 8 37.17 -15.44 -13.64
N VAL A 9 36.35 -16.40 -13.20
CA VAL A 9 35.42 -16.30 -12.09
C VAL A 9 36.23 -16.40 -10.79
N LEU A 10 36.11 -15.39 -9.92
CA LEU A 10 36.53 -15.46 -8.52
C LEU A 10 35.40 -14.88 -7.66
N SER A 11 34.60 -15.82 -7.15
CA SER A 11 34.08 -15.89 -5.78
C SER A 11 33.44 -14.64 -5.16
N LEU A 12 32.11 -14.72 -5.05
CA LEU A 12 31.21 -14.09 -4.06
C LEU A 12 31.88 -13.59 -2.78
N ILE A 13 31.79 -12.27 -2.56
CA ILE A 13 31.66 -11.67 -1.23
C ILE A 13 30.44 -10.76 -1.31
N ALA A 14 29.36 -11.11 -0.60
CA ALA A 14 28.19 -10.26 -0.43
C ALA A 14 28.51 -9.13 0.57
N GLY A 15 28.22 -7.88 0.20
CA GLY A 15 28.45 -6.69 1.02
C GLY A 15 28.18 -5.43 0.19
N GLU A 16 26.92 -5.24 -0.21
CA GLU A 16 26.44 -4.21 -1.14
C GLU A 16 26.55 -2.80 -0.52
N TYR A 17 27.31 -1.91 -1.17
CA TYR A 17 27.06 -0.48 -1.07
C TYR A 17 25.66 -0.20 -1.64
N ASP A 18 24.78 0.40 -0.85
CA ASP A 18 23.44 0.76 -1.33
C ASP A 18 23.44 2.22 -1.79
N TYR A 19 23.94 2.44 -3.00
CA TYR A 19 24.00 3.76 -3.62
C TYR A 19 22.60 4.28 -3.92
N GLY A 20 22.34 5.54 -3.54
CA GLY A 20 21.07 6.19 -3.82
C GLY A 20 20.03 5.98 -2.73
N TYR A 21 20.43 5.58 -1.52
CA TYR A 21 19.52 5.30 -0.43
C TYR A 21 19.95 5.98 0.87
N ARG A 22 18.94 6.29 1.69
CA ARG A 22 19.10 6.98 2.97
C ARG A 22 18.08 6.44 3.98
N VAL A 23 18.48 6.35 5.24
CA VAL A 23 17.56 6.15 6.37
C VAL A 23 17.14 7.52 6.90
N ASP A 24 15.85 7.86 6.79
CA ASP A 24 15.31 9.12 7.26
C ASP A 24 14.83 9.05 8.73
N ASN A 25 14.95 10.16 9.45
CA ASN A 25 14.42 10.35 10.81
C ASN A 25 14.95 9.38 11.88
N GLN A 26 16.10 8.73 11.64
CA GLN A 26 16.78 7.84 12.62
C GLN A 26 18.23 8.30 12.91
N LEU A 27 18.47 9.61 12.81
CA LEU A 27 19.79 10.23 12.93
C LEU A 27 20.26 10.22 14.38
N LEU A 28 21.44 9.65 14.61
CA LEU A 28 22.22 9.79 15.83
C LEU A 28 22.99 11.12 15.85
N LYS A 29 23.71 11.39 14.75
CA LYS A 29 24.57 12.57 14.62
C LYS A 29 24.90 12.82 13.17
N SER A 30 25.13 14.07 12.80
CA SER A 30 25.68 14.42 11.50
C SER A 30 26.98 15.19 11.62
N PHE A 31 27.83 15.02 10.61
CA PHE A 31 29.12 15.66 10.49
C PHE A 31 29.27 16.19 9.06
N ASN A 32 29.98 17.30 8.90
CA ASN A 32 30.35 17.84 7.60
C ASN A 32 31.86 17.69 7.39
N ASP A 33 32.31 17.77 6.14
CA ASP A 33 33.72 17.69 5.76
C ASP A 33 34.40 16.37 6.20
N VAL A 34 33.63 15.28 6.19
CA VAL A 34 34.09 13.94 6.56
C VAL A 34 34.11 13.07 5.31
N GLY A 35 35.15 12.26 5.13
CA GLY A 35 35.19 11.28 4.04
C GLY A 35 34.34 10.05 4.33
N GLU A 36 33.94 9.31 3.30
CA GLU A 36 33.11 8.09 3.39
C GLU A 36 33.63 7.06 4.40
N ARG A 37 34.96 6.82 4.40
CA ARG A 37 35.59 5.89 5.36
C ARG A 37 35.56 6.43 6.79
N SER A 38 35.88 7.70 6.98
CA SER A 38 35.82 8.36 8.28
C SER A 38 34.39 8.38 8.82
N CYS A 39 33.38 8.47 7.96
CA CYS A 39 31.97 8.33 8.35
C CYS A 39 31.68 6.96 8.99
N CYS A 40 32.23 5.89 8.43
CA CYS A 40 32.12 4.55 9.01
C CYS A 40 32.90 4.39 10.32
N GLU A 41 34.07 5.02 10.43
CA GLU A 41 34.87 5.02 11.68
C GLU A 41 34.14 5.76 12.80
N GLU A 42 33.49 6.88 12.50
CA GLU A 42 32.59 7.58 13.41
C GLU A 42 31.46 6.64 13.87
N CYS A 43 30.80 5.93 12.97
CA CYS A 43 29.76 4.95 13.37
C CYS A 43 30.29 3.91 14.35
N ILE A 44 31.46 3.34 14.09
CA ILE A 44 32.05 2.32 14.96
C ILE A 44 32.33 2.87 16.37
N ALA A 45 32.73 4.14 16.48
CA ALA A 45 32.95 4.80 17.77
C ALA A 45 31.67 4.87 18.62
N TYR A 46 30.49 5.05 18.01
CA TYR A 46 29.21 5.05 18.70
C TYR A 46 28.66 3.62 18.87
N THR A 47 28.51 3.15 20.10
CA THR A 47 28.08 1.76 20.41
C THR A 47 26.70 1.39 19.88
N ASN A 48 25.82 2.37 19.72
CA ASN A 48 24.45 2.19 19.23
C ASN A 48 24.26 2.56 17.76
N CYS A 49 25.30 3.02 17.05
CA CYS A 49 25.21 3.24 15.60
C CYS A 49 25.06 1.91 14.87
N GLN A 50 24.02 1.75 14.08
CA GLN A 50 23.72 0.53 13.31
C GLN A 50 23.98 0.72 11.81
N SER A 51 24.02 1.96 11.32
CA SER A 51 24.32 2.28 9.92
C SER A 51 24.70 3.76 9.73
N VAL A 52 25.13 4.13 8.52
CA VAL A 52 25.44 5.51 8.14
C VAL A 52 24.80 5.88 6.80
N ASN A 53 24.43 7.15 6.63
CA ASN A 53 24.18 7.76 5.32
C ASN A 53 25.32 8.75 5.02
N TYR A 54 26.11 8.47 4.00
CA TYR A 54 27.17 9.36 3.54
C TYR A 54 26.73 10.13 2.30
N ASN A 55 26.70 11.45 2.36
CA ASN A 55 26.35 12.30 1.23
C ASN A 55 27.61 12.66 0.43
N LYS A 56 27.67 12.20 -0.81
CA LYS A 56 28.84 12.36 -1.69
C LYS A 56 28.98 13.75 -2.31
N ASN A 57 27.92 14.56 -2.30
CA ASN A 57 27.91 15.87 -2.94
C ASN A 57 28.48 16.96 -2.03
N ASN A 58 28.24 16.85 -0.72
CA ASN A 58 28.67 17.83 0.27
C ASN A 58 29.59 17.24 1.36
N TYR A 59 30.01 15.98 1.20
CA TYR A 59 30.91 15.29 2.12
C TYR A 59 30.38 15.27 3.56
N SER A 60 29.07 15.10 3.73
CA SER A 60 28.44 14.99 5.05
C SER A 60 28.15 13.55 5.43
N CYS A 61 28.39 13.20 6.68
CA CYS A 61 28.10 11.90 7.26
C CYS A 61 26.90 11.99 8.21
N GLU A 62 25.99 11.03 8.13
CA GLU A 62 24.87 10.85 9.05
C GLU A 62 25.00 9.48 9.70
N LEU A 63 25.16 9.41 11.02
CA LEU A 63 25.12 8.16 11.78
C LEU A 63 23.68 7.83 12.14
N ASN A 64 23.30 6.55 12.12
CA ASN A 64 21.93 6.11 12.41
C ASN A 64 21.90 5.01 13.46
N TYR A 65 20.89 5.02 14.35
CA TYR A 65 20.72 3.98 15.38
C TYR A 65 19.91 2.76 14.93
N GLN A 66 19.49 2.71 13.67
CA GLN A 66 18.76 1.58 13.07
C GLN A 66 19.38 1.12 11.75
N HIS A 67 19.01 -0.10 11.34
CA HIS A 67 19.32 -0.66 10.02
C HIS A 67 18.22 -0.31 9.00
N ILE A 68 18.53 -0.48 7.72
CA ILE A 68 17.59 -0.37 6.61
C ILE A 68 16.71 -1.64 6.45
N SER A 69 15.90 -2.00 7.45
CA SER A 69 15.04 -3.19 7.35
C SER A 69 13.67 -2.88 6.70
N GLY A 70 13.64 -2.70 5.37
CA GLY A 70 12.44 -2.61 4.52
C GLY A 70 11.49 -1.43 4.82
N PRO A 71 10.35 -1.30 4.12
CA PRO A 71 9.98 -0.25 3.15
C PRO A 71 10.25 1.25 3.52
N GLY A 72 11.32 1.55 4.26
CA GLY A 72 11.85 2.89 4.55
C GLY A 72 13.08 3.24 3.70
N LYS A 73 13.24 2.59 2.55
CA LYS A 73 14.25 2.94 1.53
C LYS A 73 13.78 4.22 0.83
N ALA A 74 14.22 5.38 1.30
CA ALA A 74 14.04 6.61 0.55
C ALA A 74 15.13 6.67 -0.52
N ILE A 75 14.74 6.88 -1.78
CA ILE A 75 15.69 7.02 -2.88
C ILE A 75 16.24 8.44 -2.85
N HIS A 76 17.51 8.56 -2.47
CA HIS A 76 18.28 9.79 -2.45
C HIS A 76 19.59 9.58 -3.19
N ALA A 77 19.64 10.01 -4.46
CA ALA A 77 20.76 9.75 -5.37
C ALA A 77 22.12 10.26 -4.87
N GLU A 78 22.10 11.23 -3.97
CA GLU A 78 23.25 11.89 -3.34
C GLU A 78 23.82 11.13 -2.13
N TYR A 79 23.12 10.14 -1.59
CA TYR A 79 23.56 9.38 -0.42
C TYR A 79 24.08 7.97 -0.75
N VAL A 80 24.97 7.50 0.11
CA VAL A 80 25.52 6.15 0.16
C VAL A 80 25.20 5.59 1.54
N TYR A 81 24.40 4.53 1.60
CA TYR A 81 24.10 3.85 2.85
C TYR A 81 25.10 2.72 3.11
N MET A 82 25.59 2.61 4.35
CA MET A 82 26.43 1.50 4.81
C MET A 82 25.98 1.02 6.20
N ASP A 83 25.85 -0.28 6.40
CA ASP A 83 25.57 -0.83 7.74
C ASP A 83 26.84 -0.91 8.62
N ARG A 84 26.63 -1.04 9.94
CA ARG A 84 27.73 -1.08 10.93
C ARG A 84 28.70 -2.24 10.66
N SER A 85 28.22 -3.42 10.25
CA SER A 85 29.08 -4.56 9.92
C SER A 85 29.98 -4.27 8.72
N HIS A 86 29.46 -3.56 7.71
CA HIS A 86 30.21 -3.10 6.57
C HIS A 86 31.26 -2.08 6.99
N CYS A 87 30.90 -1.14 7.86
CA CYS A 87 31.87 -0.20 8.44
C CYS A 87 33.02 -0.93 9.15
N PHE A 88 32.76 -1.98 9.94
CA PHE A 88 33.81 -2.78 10.56
C PHE A 88 34.76 -3.44 9.56
N SER A 89 34.26 -3.83 8.39
CA SER A 89 35.10 -4.42 7.32
C SER A 89 36.00 -3.40 6.64
N LEU A 90 35.57 -2.13 6.56
CA LEU A 90 36.34 -1.01 6.01
C LEU A 90 37.38 -0.48 7.01
N ALA A 91 37.06 -0.50 8.30
CA ALA A 91 37.90 -0.06 9.40
C ALA A 91 38.87 -1.15 9.89
N SER A 92 39.74 -1.64 9.01
CA SER A 92 40.93 -2.34 9.50
C SER A 92 41.86 -1.32 10.19
N CYS A 93 42.19 -1.55 11.47
CA CYS A 93 43.15 -0.81 12.33
C CYS A 93 42.64 0.24 13.36
N SER A 94 41.44 0.16 13.96
CA SER A 94 41.06 1.10 15.05
C SER A 94 41.58 0.74 16.45
N GLU A 95 41.80 -0.54 16.79
CA GLU A 95 42.16 -0.93 18.17
C GLU A 95 43.63 -0.68 18.56
N ARG A 96 44.56 -0.53 17.60
CA ARG A 96 46.00 -0.44 17.88
C ARG A 96 46.54 0.96 18.24
N PHE A 97 45.76 2.03 18.07
CA PHE A 97 46.26 3.41 18.17
C PHE A 97 45.62 4.26 19.26
N CYS A 98 44.71 3.71 20.07
CA CYS A 98 44.00 4.45 21.09
C CYS A 98 44.59 4.26 22.50
N ASN A 99 45.66 5.01 22.80
CA ASN A 99 46.35 5.00 24.10
C ASN A 99 45.92 6.13 25.05
N LEU A 100 44.82 6.83 24.76
CA LEU A 100 44.31 7.89 25.65
C LEU A 100 43.52 7.29 26.82
N SER A 101 43.76 7.82 28.02
CA SER A 101 42.91 7.56 29.18
C SER A 101 41.71 8.50 29.14
N CYS A 102 40.59 8.03 28.60
CA CYS A 102 39.35 8.80 28.50
C CYS A 102 38.50 8.72 29.78
N ASN A 103 37.56 9.66 29.94
CA ASN A 103 36.63 9.66 31.05
C ASN A 103 35.65 8.47 30.97
N ALA A 104 34.97 8.16 32.07
CA ALA A 104 34.11 6.99 32.18
C ALA A 104 32.94 6.94 31.17
N ASN A 105 32.53 8.09 30.62
CA ASN A 105 31.45 8.23 29.65
C ASN A 105 31.96 8.47 28.20
N GLU A 106 33.27 8.33 27.99
CA GLU A 106 33.95 8.53 26.72
C GLU A 106 34.57 7.23 26.22
N LYS A 107 34.74 7.12 24.90
CA LYS A 107 35.59 6.11 24.27
C LYS A 107 36.67 6.79 23.46
N CYS A 108 37.85 6.20 23.48
CA CYS A 108 38.92 6.62 22.60
C CYS A 108 38.58 6.20 21.16
N ALA A 109 38.63 7.16 20.23
CA ALA A 109 38.48 6.95 18.80
C ALA A 109 39.51 7.79 18.03
N LEU A 110 39.71 7.50 16.75
CA LEU A 110 40.59 8.27 15.88
C LEU A 110 39.76 9.33 15.14
N THR A 111 40.26 10.57 15.09
CA THR A 111 39.65 11.65 14.28
C THR A 111 39.92 11.45 12.79
N SER A 112 39.26 12.24 11.93
CA SER A 112 39.52 12.29 10.47
C SER A 112 40.98 12.58 10.09
N THR A 113 41.79 13.10 11.02
CA THR A 113 43.23 13.34 10.86
C THR A 113 44.11 12.26 11.50
N ASN A 114 43.56 11.09 11.82
CA ASN A 114 44.25 9.96 12.45
C ASN A 114 44.86 10.26 13.83
N GLN A 115 44.33 11.24 14.56
CA GLN A 115 44.75 11.54 15.93
C GLN A 115 43.79 10.89 16.93
N PRO A 116 44.29 10.25 18.01
CA PRO A 116 43.40 9.73 19.04
C PRO A 116 42.71 10.88 19.78
N ALA A 117 41.42 10.74 20.02
CA ALA A 117 40.60 11.66 20.77
C ALA A 117 39.59 10.89 21.64
N CYS A 118 39.20 11.47 22.77
CA CYS A 118 38.13 10.93 23.59
C CYS A 118 36.80 11.50 23.09
N ILE A 119 35.90 10.62 22.64
CA ILE A 119 34.57 10.99 22.16
C ILE A 119 33.56 10.56 23.22
N ILE A 120 32.63 11.46 23.54
CA ILE A 120 31.52 11.15 24.43
C ILE A 120 30.63 10.11 23.76
N THR A 121 30.51 8.96 24.40
CA THR A 121 29.68 7.85 23.91
C THR A 121 28.54 7.53 24.85
N GLU A 122 28.59 8.04 26.08
CA GLU A 122 27.54 7.89 27.07
C GLU A 122 27.20 9.23 27.75
N CYS A 123 25.95 9.37 28.18
CA CYS A 123 25.57 10.47 29.05
C CYS A 123 26.00 10.21 30.49
N ASN A 124 26.25 11.31 31.21
CA ASN A 124 26.59 11.26 32.61
C ASN A 124 25.51 10.51 33.42
N PRO A 125 25.90 9.67 34.40
CA PRO A 125 24.98 9.10 35.36
C PRO A 125 24.49 10.23 36.28
N THR A 126 23.42 10.91 35.88
CA THR A 126 22.90 12.07 36.60
C THR A 126 21.76 11.67 37.52
N SER A 127 21.80 12.19 38.75
CA SER A 127 20.80 12.09 39.81
C SER A 127 19.55 12.95 39.55
N THR A 128 19.49 13.67 38.42
CA THR A 128 18.44 14.63 38.09
C THR A 128 17.23 14.03 37.37
N ILE A 129 17.28 12.75 37.00
CA ILE A 129 16.14 12.06 36.41
C ILE A 129 15.51 11.18 37.51
N PRO A 130 14.27 11.46 37.96
CA PRO A 130 13.74 10.96 39.23
C PRO A 130 13.57 9.45 39.43
N ASP A 131 13.93 8.58 38.49
CA ASP A 131 13.67 7.14 38.63
C ASP A 131 14.70 6.22 37.95
N ILE A 132 15.91 6.74 37.68
CA ILE A 132 17.00 5.93 37.12
C ILE A 132 17.86 5.36 38.25
N THR A 133 17.35 4.38 38.99
CA THR A 133 18.19 3.54 39.86
C THR A 133 18.11 2.06 39.45
N PRO A 134 19.19 1.28 39.66
CA PRO A 134 19.84 0.58 38.56
C PRO A 134 19.38 -0.85 38.42
N LYS A 135 18.74 -1.19 37.29
CA LYS A 135 18.85 -2.56 36.78
C LYS A 135 19.32 -2.68 35.34
N HIS A 136 19.11 -1.72 34.43
CA HIS A 136 19.69 -1.76 33.08
C HIS A 136 19.95 -0.35 32.53
N VAL A 137 21.10 0.26 32.87
CA VAL A 137 21.38 1.65 32.47
C VAL A 137 22.25 1.68 31.22
N ARG A 138 21.63 1.34 30.09
CA ARG A 138 22.12 1.82 28.79
C ARG A 138 22.11 3.36 28.84
N ARG A 139 23.22 4.00 28.45
CA ARG A 139 23.41 5.46 28.51
C ARG A 139 23.99 6.00 27.20
N GLU A 140 23.95 5.21 26.14
CA GLU A 140 24.58 5.56 24.88
C GLU A 140 23.99 6.87 24.33
N VAL A 141 24.86 7.71 23.77
CA VAL A 141 24.43 8.93 23.04
C VAL A 141 23.39 8.57 21.98
N GLY A 142 22.27 9.28 21.96
CA GLY A 142 21.10 9.04 21.12
C GLY A 142 20.09 8.04 21.69
N LEU A 143 20.34 7.49 22.88
CA LEU A 143 19.34 6.69 23.59
C LEU A 143 18.21 7.58 24.11
N SER A 144 16.98 7.24 23.74
CA SER A 144 15.77 7.91 24.24
C SER A 144 15.00 7.03 25.23
N TRP A 145 14.58 7.63 26.34
CA TRP A 145 13.83 7.01 27.42
C TRP A 145 12.50 7.71 27.66
N TRP A 146 11.47 6.87 27.87
CA TRP A 146 10.13 7.30 28.23
C TRP A 146 9.91 7.02 29.72
N LEU A 147 9.57 8.06 30.48
CA LEU A 147 9.27 7.95 31.90
C LEU A 147 7.81 8.27 32.15
N TRP A 148 7.13 7.40 32.89
CA TRP A 148 5.78 7.66 33.36
C TRP A 148 5.81 8.73 34.44
N CYS A 149 4.98 9.75 34.27
CA CYS A 149 4.83 10.75 35.30
C CYS A 149 4.00 10.20 36.47
N THR A 150 4.45 10.50 37.69
CA THR A 150 3.73 10.19 38.94
C THR A 150 2.77 11.31 39.35
N VAL A 151 2.88 12.48 38.70
CA VAL A 151 1.99 13.63 38.89
C VAL A 151 0.88 13.65 37.82
N PRO A 152 -0.30 14.23 38.11
CA PRO A 152 -1.34 14.42 37.11
C PRO A 152 -0.83 15.20 35.88
N PRO A 153 -1.23 14.84 34.66
CA PRO A 153 -2.26 13.84 34.37
C PRO A 153 -1.78 12.39 34.51
N THR A 154 -2.61 11.52 35.08
CA THR A 154 -2.30 10.07 35.15
C THR A 154 -2.20 9.51 33.73
N THR A 155 -1.29 8.56 33.49
CA THR A 155 -0.94 8.01 32.16
C THR A 155 -0.34 9.01 31.18
N SER A 156 0.50 9.92 31.71
CA SER A 156 1.36 10.82 30.94
C SER A 156 2.84 10.44 31.02
N ILE A 157 3.63 11.01 30.13
CA ILE A 157 5.04 10.67 29.94
C ILE A 157 5.95 11.89 29.81
N GLN A 158 7.23 11.68 30.09
CA GLN A 158 8.34 12.53 29.68
C GLN A 158 9.29 11.76 28.76
N LEU A 159 9.90 12.47 27.80
CA LEU A 159 10.92 11.93 26.90
C LEU A 159 12.27 12.58 27.24
N PHE A 160 13.23 11.74 27.58
CA PHE A 160 14.62 12.14 27.76
C PHE A 160 15.46 11.49 26.68
N THR A 161 16.33 12.25 26.01
CA THR A 161 17.33 11.69 25.10
C THR A 161 18.71 12.02 25.61
N CYS A 162 19.60 11.05 25.55
CA CYS A 162 21.01 11.30 25.79
C CYS A 162 21.59 12.04 24.58
N ASP A 163 21.91 13.32 24.72
CA ASP A 163 22.44 14.14 23.64
C ASP A 163 23.95 13.90 23.44
N THR A 164 24.46 14.36 22.31
CA THR A 164 25.83 14.17 21.83
C THR A 164 26.90 14.89 22.66
N ASP A 165 26.50 15.79 23.56
CA ASP A 165 27.34 16.43 24.56
C ASP A 165 27.42 15.65 25.88
N GLY A 166 26.79 14.48 25.96
CA GLY A 166 26.78 13.64 27.16
C GLY A 166 25.82 14.10 28.24
N GLN A 167 24.88 15.00 27.92
CA GLN A 167 23.82 15.44 28.81
C GLN A 167 22.47 14.81 28.43
N TRP A 168 21.66 14.53 29.44
CA TRP A 168 20.28 14.13 29.20
C TRP A 168 19.43 15.37 28.93
N VAL A 169 18.82 15.42 27.75
CA VAL A 169 17.90 16.48 27.36
C VAL A 169 16.47 16.00 27.58
N ASN A 170 15.72 16.72 28.42
CA ASN A 170 14.28 16.54 28.50
C ASN A 170 13.64 17.29 27.33
N HIS A 171 12.97 16.56 26.44
CA HIS A 171 12.32 17.17 25.29
C HIS A 171 11.02 17.90 25.67
N TYR A 172 10.46 17.62 26.85
CA TYR A 172 9.13 18.09 27.27
C TYR A 172 9.24 18.94 28.53
N SER A 173 8.84 20.22 28.45
CA SER A 173 8.86 21.15 29.59
C SER A 173 7.91 20.73 30.74
N SER A 174 6.96 19.84 30.47
CA SER A 174 6.00 19.26 31.44
C SER A 174 5.54 17.87 30.96
N CYS A 175 4.86 17.11 31.81
CA CYS A 175 4.27 15.81 31.43
C CYS A 175 3.25 15.97 30.28
N VAL A 176 3.30 15.07 29.31
CA VAL A 176 2.40 15.08 28.14
C VAL A 176 1.68 13.76 27.95
N CYS A 177 0.48 13.81 27.39
CA CYS A 177 -0.28 12.62 27.04
C CYS A 177 0.33 11.90 25.82
N TRP A 178 0.23 10.57 25.80
CA TRP A 178 0.76 9.71 24.72
C TRP A 178 0.02 9.97 23.39
N TYR A 179 0.56 9.55 22.24
CA TYR A 179 -0.16 9.69 20.97
C TYR A 179 -1.56 9.04 21.04
N GLY A 180 -2.50 9.59 20.28
CA GLY A 180 -3.89 9.12 20.30
C GLY A 180 -4.63 9.36 21.61
N THR A 181 -4.08 10.17 22.52
CA THR A 181 -4.76 10.61 23.75
C THR A 181 -4.76 12.13 23.85
N TYR A 182 -5.78 12.69 24.51
CA TYR A 182 -5.93 14.12 24.75
C TYR A 182 -6.12 14.38 26.25
N LEU A 183 -5.87 15.62 26.67
CA LEU A 183 -6.03 16.01 28.07
C LEU A 183 -7.50 16.32 28.37
N ASP A 184 -8.09 15.51 29.25
CA ASP A 184 -9.45 15.68 29.77
C ASP A 184 -9.39 15.89 31.28
N GLY A 185 -9.43 17.16 31.71
CA GLY A 185 -9.10 17.54 33.08
C GLY A 185 -7.68 17.14 33.46
N ASN A 186 -7.55 16.18 34.39
CA ASN A 186 -6.28 15.64 34.90
C ASN A 186 -6.01 14.20 34.41
N TYR A 187 -6.65 13.77 33.32
CA TYR A 187 -6.51 12.43 32.77
C TYR A 187 -6.15 12.48 31.29
N CYS A 188 -5.29 11.56 30.84
CA CYS A 188 -5.05 11.34 29.43
C CYS A 188 -6.12 10.38 28.88
N THR A 189 -7.10 10.92 28.16
CA THR A 189 -8.22 10.15 27.61
C THR A 189 -7.93 9.73 26.17
N LYS A 190 -8.19 8.47 25.83
CA LYS A 190 -8.00 7.94 24.46
C LYS A 190 -8.97 8.59 23.49
N CYS A 191 -8.47 8.94 22.31
CA CYS A 191 -9.32 9.31 21.19
C CYS A 191 -10.25 8.16 20.84
N PRO A 192 -11.55 8.41 20.64
CA PRO A 192 -12.49 7.38 20.24
C PRO A 192 -12.18 6.87 18.81
N ALA A 193 -12.79 5.74 18.46
CA ALA A 193 -12.68 5.19 17.11
C ALA A 193 -13.14 6.20 16.04
N GLY A 194 -12.47 6.19 14.90
CA GLY A 194 -12.62 7.18 13.84
C GLY A 194 -11.88 8.50 14.07
N LYS A 195 -11.20 8.68 15.20
CA LYS A 195 -10.38 9.86 15.50
C LYS A 195 -8.92 9.49 15.83
N HIS A 196 -8.01 10.46 15.70
CA HIS A 196 -6.59 10.29 15.98
C HIS A 196 -5.90 11.56 16.51
N LEU A 197 -4.69 11.40 17.04
CA LEU A 197 -3.77 12.51 17.39
C LEU A 197 -2.28 12.10 17.18
N PRO A 198 -1.54 12.72 16.24
CA PRO A 198 -0.29 12.18 15.69
C PRO A 198 1.01 12.49 16.45
N TYR A 199 1.04 13.42 17.40
CA TYR A 199 2.30 13.88 18.00
C TYR A 199 2.27 13.95 19.53
N TYR A 200 3.40 13.60 20.15
CA TYR A 200 3.79 14.05 21.48
C TYR A 200 4.07 15.57 21.43
N ASN A 201 3.79 16.32 22.50
CA ASN A 201 3.95 17.79 22.61
C ASN A 201 2.87 18.72 22.06
N LYS A 202 1.60 18.35 22.18
CA LYS A 202 0.58 19.39 22.34
C LYS A 202 -0.22 19.18 23.61
N VAL A 203 0.35 19.69 24.69
CA VAL A 203 -0.42 20.17 25.85
C VAL A 203 -1.37 21.24 25.29
N GLY A 204 -2.65 20.93 25.12
CA GLY A 204 -3.65 21.91 24.66
C GLY A 204 -4.60 21.51 23.52
N TYR A 205 -4.59 20.28 23.00
CA TYR A 205 -5.78 19.79 22.27
C TYR A 205 -6.79 19.28 23.30
N SER A 206 -7.93 19.97 23.42
CA SER A 206 -9.09 19.53 24.19
C SER A 206 -9.92 18.47 23.47
N SER A 207 -9.52 18.06 22.25
CA SER A 207 -10.30 17.13 21.43
C SER A 207 -9.48 16.45 20.33
N CYS A 208 -9.92 15.27 19.94
CA CYS A 208 -9.32 14.46 18.87
C CYS A 208 -9.71 14.92 17.46
N ILE A 209 -8.85 14.61 16.49
CA ILE A 209 -9.03 14.96 15.07
C ILE A 209 -9.73 13.80 14.37
N ASP A 210 -10.76 14.09 13.57
CA ASP A 210 -11.42 13.08 12.75
C ASP A 210 -10.48 12.51 11.69
N CYS A 211 -10.51 11.20 11.50
CA CYS A 211 -9.87 10.59 10.35
C CYS A 211 -10.49 11.17 9.07
N PRO A 212 -9.69 11.58 8.07
CA PRO A 212 -10.23 12.08 6.82
C PRO A 212 -10.98 10.96 6.08
N SER A 213 -11.81 11.34 5.10
CA SER A 213 -12.40 10.38 4.16
C SER A 213 -11.32 9.49 3.54
N GLY A 214 -11.68 8.25 3.24
CA GLY A 214 -10.74 7.21 2.82
C GLY A 214 -9.90 6.64 3.96
N HIS A 215 -10.09 7.07 5.20
CA HIS A 215 -9.33 6.57 6.34
C HIS A 215 -10.22 6.21 7.52
N TYR A 216 -9.67 5.41 8.44
CA TYR A 216 -10.37 4.97 9.64
C TYR A 216 -9.43 4.64 10.80
N THR A 217 -9.98 4.56 12.01
CA THR A 217 -9.35 3.90 13.16
C THR A 217 -10.33 2.92 13.82
N PRO A 218 -9.96 1.64 13.99
CA PRO A 218 -10.90 0.60 14.40
C PRO A 218 -11.29 0.67 15.88
N GLY A 219 -10.55 1.42 16.69
CA GLY A 219 -10.73 1.48 18.14
C GLY A 219 -10.15 2.75 18.72
N PRO A 220 -10.10 2.87 20.06
CA PRO A 220 -9.62 4.06 20.71
C PRO A 220 -8.09 4.10 20.83
N GLY A 221 -7.51 5.31 20.90
CA GLY A 221 -6.10 5.53 21.25
C GLY A 221 -5.12 5.52 20.08
N TYR A 222 -5.58 5.65 18.84
CA TYR A 222 -4.70 5.66 17.66
C TYR A 222 -4.07 7.04 17.42
N GLY A 223 -2.79 7.05 17.09
CA GLY A 223 -2.06 8.27 16.72
C GLY A 223 -2.27 8.69 15.25
N TRP A 224 -2.65 7.75 14.40
CA TRP A 224 -2.79 7.94 12.96
C TRP A 224 -4.08 7.26 12.47
N CYS A 225 -4.46 7.53 11.24
CA CYS A 225 -5.57 6.84 10.59
C CYS A 225 -5.06 5.84 9.55
N TYR A 226 -5.65 4.66 9.52
CA TYR A 226 -5.39 3.65 8.49
C TYR A 226 -6.12 4.02 7.21
N LYS A 227 -5.48 3.82 6.07
CA LYS A 227 -6.14 3.93 4.77
C LYS A 227 -7.14 2.79 4.59
N CYS A 228 -8.23 3.06 3.90
CA CYS A 228 -9.05 2.00 3.31
C CYS A 228 -8.21 1.20 2.31
N THR A 229 -8.31 -0.12 2.37
CA THR A 229 -7.64 -1.02 1.43
C THR A 229 -8.39 -1.09 0.11
N LEU A 230 -7.77 -1.66 -0.92
CA LEU A 230 -8.42 -1.90 -2.22
C LEU A 230 -9.75 -2.64 -2.03
N GLY A 231 -10.72 -2.34 -2.90
CA GLY A 231 -12.08 -2.87 -2.80
C GLY A 231 -12.90 -2.31 -1.63
N SER A 232 -12.36 -1.36 -0.86
CA SER A 232 -13.10 -0.67 0.22
C SER A 232 -12.98 0.84 0.07
N TYR A 233 -13.88 1.57 0.71
CA TYR A 233 -13.94 3.03 0.67
C TYR A 233 -14.47 3.60 1.98
N GLN A 234 -14.26 4.90 2.17
CA GLN A 234 -14.93 5.65 3.23
C GLN A 234 -15.23 7.08 2.76
N SER A 235 -16.51 7.40 2.58
CA SER A 235 -16.94 8.68 2.02
C SER A 235 -16.92 9.83 3.03
N SER A 236 -16.99 9.53 4.33
CA SER A 236 -17.15 10.52 5.39
C SER A 236 -15.97 10.51 6.36
N PRO A 237 -15.56 11.66 6.91
CA PRO A 237 -14.55 11.70 7.95
C PRO A 237 -15.08 11.12 9.28
N GLY A 238 -14.18 10.81 10.20
CA GLY A 238 -14.52 10.43 11.58
C GLY A 238 -14.99 8.97 11.72
N ARG A 239 -14.70 8.11 10.75
CA ARG A 239 -15.28 6.76 10.67
C ARG A 239 -14.32 5.70 11.19
N SER A 240 -14.88 4.69 11.84
CA SER A 240 -14.10 3.64 12.50
C SER A 240 -13.85 2.40 11.64
N TYR A 241 -14.31 2.41 10.39
CA TYR A 241 -14.13 1.31 9.44
C TYR A 241 -14.32 1.82 7.99
N CYS A 242 -13.92 0.99 7.03
CA CYS A 242 -14.18 1.21 5.61
C CYS A 242 -15.30 0.28 5.14
N ASP A 243 -16.20 0.81 4.32
CA ASP A 243 -17.25 0.05 3.68
C ASP A 243 -16.67 -0.70 2.47
N LEU A 244 -17.10 -1.94 2.23
CA LEU A 244 -16.72 -2.65 1.00
C LEU A 244 -17.43 -2.02 -0.19
N CYS A 245 -16.77 -1.99 -1.35
CA CYS A 245 -17.43 -1.63 -2.59
C CYS A 245 -18.60 -2.58 -2.85
N PRO A 246 -19.83 -2.09 -3.04
CA PRO A 246 -20.97 -2.94 -3.30
C PRO A 246 -20.82 -3.67 -4.65
N SER A 247 -21.57 -4.77 -4.81
CA SER A 247 -21.66 -5.48 -6.10
C SER A 247 -22.01 -4.50 -7.22
N GLY A 248 -21.32 -4.67 -8.36
CA GLY A 248 -21.38 -3.77 -9.50
C GLY A 248 -20.44 -2.58 -9.42
N SER A 249 -19.59 -2.50 -8.40
CA SER A 249 -18.56 -1.48 -8.25
C SER A 249 -17.25 -2.06 -7.71
N TYR A 250 -16.17 -1.33 -7.87
CA TYR A 250 -14.83 -1.73 -7.45
C TYR A 250 -14.00 -0.53 -6.98
N SER A 251 -12.88 -0.80 -6.31
CA SER A 251 -11.86 0.22 -6.02
C SER A 251 -10.46 -0.38 -6.14
N ILE A 252 -9.56 0.33 -6.83
CA ILE A 252 -8.16 -0.05 -6.99
C ILE A 252 -7.21 0.80 -6.14
N ASP A 253 -7.71 1.91 -5.58
CA ASP A 253 -6.90 2.87 -4.86
C ASP A 253 -6.98 2.63 -3.35
N GLU A 254 -5.83 2.73 -2.67
CA GLU A 254 -5.84 2.91 -1.23
C GLU A 254 -6.45 4.27 -0.86
N ALA A 255 -7.10 4.34 0.30
CA ALA A 255 -7.79 5.52 0.78
C ALA A 255 -8.90 6.06 -0.15
N ALA A 256 -9.55 5.16 -0.89
CA ALA A 256 -10.70 5.53 -1.72
C ALA A 256 -11.84 6.15 -0.88
N THR A 257 -12.43 7.21 -1.41
CA THR A 257 -13.59 7.88 -0.81
C THR A 257 -14.91 7.45 -1.44
N SER A 258 -14.85 6.70 -2.54
CA SER A 258 -15.99 6.14 -3.27
C SER A 258 -15.53 4.95 -4.12
N CYS A 259 -16.48 4.10 -4.51
CA CYS A 259 -16.23 3.03 -5.47
C CYS A 259 -16.58 3.45 -6.90
N ILE A 260 -15.87 2.86 -7.85
CA ILE A 260 -16.05 3.06 -9.28
C ILE A 260 -17.07 2.03 -9.78
N ALA A 261 -18.13 2.48 -10.43
CA ALA A 261 -19.11 1.57 -11.04
C ALA A 261 -18.47 0.76 -12.19
N CYS A 262 -18.78 -0.53 -12.28
CA CYS A 262 -18.37 -1.33 -13.44
C CYS A 262 -18.97 -0.74 -14.70
N PRO A 263 -18.19 -0.52 -15.78
CA PRO A 263 -18.73 0.02 -17.02
C PRO A 263 -19.74 -0.93 -17.67
N ALA A 264 -20.53 -0.41 -18.62
CA ALA A 264 -21.39 -1.25 -19.45
C ALA A 264 -20.57 -2.32 -20.17
N GLY A 265 -21.13 -3.52 -20.31
CA GLY A 265 -20.42 -4.71 -20.79
C GLY A 265 -19.67 -5.46 -19.70
N GLN A 266 -19.53 -4.89 -18.49
CA GLN A 266 -18.86 -5.53 -17.36
C GLN A 266 -19.77 -5.63 -16.13
N HIS A 267 -19.37 -6.46 -15.17
CA HIS A 267 -20.05 -6.64 -13.90
C HIS A 267 -19.08 -6.97 -12.75
N SER A 268 -19.55 -6.83 -11.50
CA SER A 268 -18.86 -7.32 -10.30
C SER A 268 -19.85 -8.03 -9.37
N PRO A 269 -19.80 -9.36 -9.24
CA PRO A 269 -20.84 -10.11 -8.53
C PRO A 269 -20.73 -10.07 -7.01
N ILE A 270 -19.58 -9.64 -6.47
CA ILE A 270 -19.30 -9.68 -5.04
C ILE A 270 -18.97 -8.28 -4.52
N SER A 271 -19.27 -8.03 -3.25
CA SER A 271 -18.76 -6.84 -2.57
C SER A 271 -17.25 -6.95 -2.35
N GLY A 272 -16.56 -5.82 -2.30
CA GLY A 272 -15.11 -5.79 -2.06
C GLY A 272 -14.27 -6.02 -3.31
N SER A 273 -14.87 -5.96 -4.51
CA SER A 273 -14.13 -6.16 -5.75
C SER A 273 -13.08 -5.07 -5.98
N THR A 274 -11.95 -5.50 -6.54
CA THR A 274 -10.86 -4.62 -7.01
C THR A 274 -10.85 -4.46 -8.52
N SER A 275 -11.75 -5.15 -9.22
CA SER A 275 -11.91 -5.07 -10.67
C SER A 275 -13.31 -5.49 -11.10
N CYS A 276 -13.65 -5.22 -12.35
CA CYS A 276 -14.84 -5.72 -13.01
C CYS A 276 -14.49 -6.84 -14.00
N ILE A 277 -15.45 -7.70 -14.27
CA ILE A 277 -15.33 -8.86 -15.16
C ILE A 277 -16.22 -8.61 -16.37
N ASP A 278 -15.75 -8.93 -17.56
CA ASP A 278 -16.54 -8.81 -18.78
C ASP A 278 -17.73 -9.76 -18.79
N CYS A 279 -18.84 -9.31 -19.35
CA CYS A 279 -19.99 -10.16 -19.58
C CYS A 279 -19.67 -11.26 -20.59
N PRO A 280 -20.01 -12.53 -20.27
CA PRO A 280 -19.78 -13.62 -21.20
C PRO A 280 -20.71 -13.52 -22.41
N GLU A 281 -20.32 -14.20 -23.49
CA GLU A 281 -21.16 -14.38 -24.67
C GLU A 281 -22.59 -14.83 -24.31
N GLY A 282 -23.59 -14.28 -25.01
CA GLY A 282 -25.00 -14.46 -24.71
C GLY A 282 -25.52 -13.58 -23.57
N HIS A 283 -24.68 -12.76 -22.92
CA HIS A 283 -25.09 -11.82 -21.85
C HIS A 283 -24.57 -10.41 -22.12
N TYR A 284 -25.18 -9.40 -21.49
CA TYR A 284 -24.81 -8.00 -21.64
C TYR A 284 -25.10 -7.21 -20.38
N THR A 285 -24.54 -6.01 -20.28
CA THR A 285 -25.03 -4.94 -19.38
C THR A 285 -25.06 -3.65 -20.18
N SER A 286 -26.22 -2.98 -20.22
CA SER A 286 -26.41 -1.79 -21.05
C SER A 286 -26.00 -0.49 -20.34
N ALA A 287 -25.79 -0.53 -19.03
CA ALA A 287 -25.40 0.62 -18.23
C ALA A 287 -24.35 0.22 -17.18
N PRO A 288 -23.62 1.18 -16.60
CA PRO A 288 -22.69 0.91 -15.52
C PRO A 288 -23.36 0.39 -14.25
N GLY A 289 -22.57 -0.15 -13.31
CA GLY A 289 -23.02 -0.46 -11.96
C GLY A 289 -23.70 -1.82 -11.79
N HIS A 290 -23.56 -2.73 -12.75
CA HIS A 290 -24.24 -4.02 -12.71
C HIS A 290 -23.49 -5.05 -11.86
N GLY A 291 -24.19 -5.68 -10.92
CA GLY A 291 -23.65 -6.80 -10.16
C GLY A 291 -23.50 -8.08 -10.99
N ASN A 292 -24.43 -8.30 -11.90
CA ASN A 292 -24.49 -9.47 -12.77
C ASN A 292 -24.83 -9.07 -14.21
N CYS A 293 -24.37 -9.87 -15.16
CA CYS A 293 -24.75 -9.71 -16.56
C CYS A 293 -26.18 -10.21 -16.83
N ILE A 294 -26.86 -9.52 -17.74
CA ILE A 294 -28.23 -9.82 -18.15
C ILE A 294 -28.17 -10.77 -19.34
N PRO A 295 -28.84 -11.94 -19.31
CA PRO A 295 -28.87 -12.81 -20.48
C PRO A 295 -29.63 -12.16 -21.63
N CYS A 296 -29.19 -12.38 -22.87
CA CYS A 296 -29.97 -11.98 -24.04
C CYS A 296 -31.36 -12.62 -24.00
N PRO A 297 -32.45 -11.85 -24.18
CA PRO A 297 -33.79 -12.42 -24.17
C PRO A 297 -34.01 -13.36 -25.36
N ALA A 298 -35.08 -14.17 -25.30
CA ALA A 298 -35.51 -14.96 -26.46
C ALA A 298 -35.75 -14.03 -27.66
N GLY A 299 -35.40 -14.51 -28.86
CA GLY A 299 -35.35 -13.71 -30.08
C GLY A 299 -34.09 -12.87 -30.26
N TYR A 300 -33.21 -12.79 -29.26
CA TYR A 300 -31.97 -12.01 -29.31
C TYR A 300 -30.75 -12.89 -29.03
N TRP A 301 -29.57 -12.41 -29.43
CA TRP A 301 -28.30 -13.11 -29.30
C TRP A 301 -27.12 -12.13 -29.25
N GLN A 302 -25.99 -12.58 -28.70
CA GLN A 302 -24.73 -11.83 -28.79
C GLN A 302 -23.54 -12.82 -28.64
N ASN A 303 -22.49 -12.68 -29.45
CA ASN A 303 -21.36 -13.63 -29.50
C ASN A 303 -20.00 -13.03 -29.12
N HIS A 304 -19.97 -11.87 -28.47
CA HIS A 304 -18.75 -11.20 -28.02
C HIS A 304 -18.71 -11.03 -26.49
N ILE A 305 -17.53 -11.22 -25.91
CA ILE A 305 -17.28 -10.90 -24.52
C ILE A 305 -17.34 -9.37 -24.35
N GLY A 306 -17.94 -8.89 -23.26
CA GLY A 306 -18.01 -7.46 -22.95
C GLY A 306 -19.04 -6.68 -23.78
N GLN A 307 -19.92 -7.35 -24.54
CA GLN A 307 -20.91 -6.67 -25.35
C GLN A 307 -21.99 -5.98 -24.48
N THR A 308 -22.39 -4.78 -24.87
CA THR A 308 -23.34 -3.93 -24.12
C THR A 308 -24.79 -4.09 -24.55
N THR A 309 -25.04 -4.89 -25.59
CA THR A 309 -26.36 -5.10 -26.20
C THR A 309 -26.48 -6.51 -26.77
N CYS A 310 -27.72 -6.93 -27.04
CA CYS A 310 -28.00 -8.12 -27.82
C CYS A 310 -28.59 -7.75 -29.17
N ASN A 311 -28.18 -8.46 -30.21
CA ASN A 311 -28.67 -8.32 -31.56
C ASN A 311 -29.97 -9.13 -31.73
N PRO A 312 -30.99 -8.61 -32.43
CA PRO A 312 -32.17 -9.40 -32.75
C PRO A 312 -31.82 -10.52 -33.75
N CYS A 313 -32.53 -11.64 -33.67
CA CYS A 313 -32.52 -12.64 -34.72
C CYS A 313 -33.11 -12.03 -35.98
N GLN A 314 -32.33 -12.04 -37.06
CA GLN A 314 -32.78 -11.57 -38.36
C GLN A 314 -33.90 -12.47 -38.90
N VAL A 315 -34.70 -11.94 -39.84
CA VAL A 315 -35.78 -12.70 -40.48
C VAL A 315 -35.29 -14.05 -41.01
N GLY A 316 -36.17 -15.06 -40.97
CA GLY A 316 -35.84 -16.45 -41.24
C GLY A 316 -35.05 -17.17 -40.16
N LYS A 317 -34.67 -16.48 -39.07
CA LYS A 317 -34.05 -17.07 -37.88
C LYS A 317 -34.89 -16.81 -36.64
N TYR A 318 -34.61 -17.57 -35.59
CA TYR A 318 -35.25 -17.44 -34.29
C TYR A 318 -34.30 -17.83 -33.16
N ASN A 319 -34.65 -17.44 -31.94
CA ASN A 319 -34.04 -17.98 -30.74
C ASN A 319 -35.10 -18.20 -29.65
N ASP A 320 -35.25 -19.45 -29.22
CA ASP A 320 -36.30 -19.91 -28.30
C ASP A 320 -35.92 -19.84 -26.81
N ALA A 321 -34.70 -19.44 -26.49
CA ALA A 321 -34.21 -19.41 -25.11
C ALA A 321 -33.34 -18.19 -24.82
N VAL A 322 -33.21 -17.85 -23.54
CA VAL A 322 -32.34 -16.74 -23.11
C VAL A 322 -30.86 -17.13 -23.17
N GLY A 323 -29.98 -16.13 -23.16
CA GLY A 323 -28.54 -16.34 -22.99
C GLY A 323 -27.84 -16.96 -24.20
N LYS A 324 -28.40 -16.84 -25.41
CA LYS A 324 -27.80 -17.48 -26.60
C LYS A 324 -26.80 -16.60 -27.31
N LYS A 325 -25.86 -17.29 -27.93
CA LYS A 325 -24.76 -16.72 -28.69
C LYS A 325 -25.04 -16.62 -30.18
N ASN A 326 -26.09 -17.28 -30.67
CA ASN A 326 -26.45 -17.34 -32.09
C ASN A 326 -27.96 -17.62 -32.23
N CYS A 327 -28.54 -17.27 -33.37
CA CYS A 327 -29.90 -17.65 -33.74
C CYS A 327 -29.92 -18.96 -34.54
N LYS A 328 -31.00 -19.73 -34.37
CA LYS A 328 -31.32 -20.93 -35.15
C LYS A 328 -32.03 -20.53 -36.45
N HIS A 329 -31.82 -21.28 -37.52
CA HIS A 329 -32.60 -21.10 -38.76
C HIS A 329 -33.99 -21.73 -38.61
N CYS A 330 -35.01 -21.10 -39.21
CA CYS A 330 -36.31 -21.76 -39.38
C CYS A 330 -36.14 -23.00 -40.26
N LYS A 331 -36.73 -24.12 -39.86
CA LYS A 331 -36.69 -25.38 -40.62
C LYS A 331 -37.65 -25.33 -41.81
N GLU A 332 -37.54 -26.29 -42.72
CA GLU A 332 -38.55 -26.47 -43.78
C GLU A 332 -39.97 -26.52 -43.19
N GLY A 333 -40.93 -26.02 -43.95
CA GLY A 333 -42.33 -25.86 -43.53
C GLY A 333 -42.56 -24.73 -42.52
N THR A 334 -41.51 -23.97 -42.15
CA THR A 334 -41.62 -22.84 -41.23
C THR A 334 -40.86 -21.61 -41.74
N PHE A 335 -41.26 -20.44 -41.26
CA PHE A 335 -40.65 -19.15 -41.63
C PHE A 335 -40.68 -18.16 -40.46
N SER A 336 -39.90 -17.08 -40.56
CA SER A 336 -39.97 -15.95 -39.63
C SER A 336 -39.88 -14.63 -40.41
N ASP A 337 -40.94 -13.84 -40.38
CA ASP A 337 -41.12 -12.59 -41.12
C ASP A 337 -40.75 -11.34 -40.32
N SER A 338 -40.37 -11.49 -39.04
CA SER A 338 -40.03 -10.39 -38.15
C SER A 338 -38.68 -10.60 -37.47
N GLU A 339 -37.91 -9.53 -37.30
CA GLU A 339 -36.73 -9.56 -36.45
C GLU A 339 -37.11 -9.85 -34.99
N GLY A 340 -36.19 -10.44 -34.23
CA GLY A 340 -36.41 -10.72 -32.81
C GLY A 340 -37.34 -11.91 -32.55
N ALA A 341 -37.55 -12.79 -33.53
CA ALA A 341 -38.48 -13.91 -33.38
C ALA A 341 -38.01 -14.95 -32.36
N ALA A 342 -38.89 -15.28 -31.41
CA ALA A 342 -38.65 -16.35 -30.43
C ALA A 342 -38.98 -17.75 -30.97
N SER A 343 -39.71 -17.84 -32.08
CA SER A 343 -40.10 -19.09 -32.74
C SER A 343 -40.41 -18.84 -34.21
N CYS A 344 -40.40 -19.91 -35.01
CA CYS A 344 -40.82 -19.84 -36.41
C CYS A 344 -42.32 -20.13 -36.55
N LYS A 345 -42.98 -19.41 -37.44
CA LYS A 345 -44.37 -19.63 -37.86
C LYS A 345 -44.42 -20.79 -38.85
N LYS A 346 -45.45 -21.64 -38.79
CA LYS A 346 -45.70 -22.66 -39.83
C LYS A 346 -46.17 -21.99 -41.12
N CYS A 347 -45.85 -22.57 -42.27
CA CYS A 347 -46.44 -22.14 -43.53
C CYS A 347 -47.97 -22.30 -43.49
N PRO A 348 -48.75 -21.22 -43.75
CA PRO A 348 -50.20 -21.29 -43.86
C PRO A 348 -50.66 -22.24 -44.97
N LEU A 349 -51.95 -22.59 -44.96
CA LEU A 349 -52.57 -23.36 -46.04
C LEU A 349 -52.30 -22.73 -47.41
N PHE A 350 -52.16 -23.59 -48.44
CA PHE A 350 -51.79 -23.20 -49.81
C PHE A 350 -50.40 -22.55 -49.94
N THR A 351 -49.53 -22.71 -48.94
CA THR A 351 -48.13 -22.29 -49.00
C THR A 351 -47.20 -23.39 -48.48
N TYR A 352 -45.94 -23.36 -48.89
CA TYR A 352 -44.91 -24.31 -48.47
C TYR A 352 -43.54 -23.64 -48.37
N GLN A 353 -42.61 -24.28 -47.66
CA GLN A 353 -41.21 -23.85 -47.63
C GLN A 353 -40.27 -25.06 -47.59
N ASP A 354 -39.44 -25.20 -48.61
CA ASP A 354 -38.51 -26.31 -48.86
C ASP A 354 -37.07 -26.00 -48.44
N GLN A 355 -36.79 -24.77 -48.00
CA GLN A 355 -35.47 -24.34 -47.57
C GLN A 355 -35.49 -23.85 -46.11
N THR A 356 -34.37 -24.04 -45.42
CA THR A 356 -34.18 -23.47 -44.08
C THR A 356 -33.86 -21.97 -44.15
N GLY A 357 -34.13 -21.25 -43.06
CA GLY A 357 -33.70 -19.86 -42.91
C GLY A 357 -34.56 -18.82 -43.64
N GLN A 358 -35.82 -19.15 -43.98
CA GLN A 358 -36.63 -18.35 -44.88
C GLN A 358 -37.60 -17.42 -44.15
N SER A 359 -37.85 -16.25 -44.75
CA SER A 359 -38.71 -15.20 -44.17
C SER A 359 -40.14 -15.20 -44.70
N PHE A 360 -40.46 -16.09 -45.65
CA PHE A 360 -41.79 -16.25 -46.23
C PHE A 360 -41.99 -17.68 -46.72
N CYS A 361 -43.24 -18.04 -47.02
CA CYS A 361 -43.58 -19.32 -47.67
C CYS A 361 -43.96 -19.09 -49.14
N LYS A 362 -43.55 -20.02 -50.01
CA LYS A 362 -43.88 -20.05 -51.44
C LYS A 362 -45.34 -20.48 -51.61
N SER A 363 -46.06 -19.93 -52.59
CA SER A 363 -47.47 -20.30 -52.84
C SER A 363 -47.60 -21.65 -53.55
N CYS A 364 -48.74 -22.33 -53.31
CA CYS A 364 -49.10 -23.60 -53.91
C CYS A 364 -50.55 -23.58 -54.44
N VAL A 365 -50.80 -24.21 -55.58
CA VAL A 365 -52.14 -24.28 -56.22
C VAL A 365 -52.97 -25.50 -55.81
N ILE A 366 -52.40 -26.43 -55.04
CA ILE A 366 -53.09 -27.61 -54.51
C ILE A 366 -53.33 -27.49 -53.00
N ALA A 367 -54.32 -28.23 -52.48
CA ALA A 367 -54.60 -28.26 -51.04
C ALA A 367 -53.43 -28.90 -50.27
N LEU A 368 -52.85 -28.13 -49.35
CA LEU A 368 -51.75 -28.53 -48.47
C LEU A 368 -52.19 -28.45 -47.01
N SER A 369 -51.49 -29.13 -46.11
CA SER A 369 -51.64 -28.95 -44.65
C SER A 369 -50.69 -27.85 -44.13
N GLU A 370 -50.98 -27.31 -42.94
CA GLU A 370 -50.09 -26.32 -42.32
C GLU A 370 -48.68 -26.89 -42.10
N GLY A 371 -47.68 -26.11 -42.46
CA GLY A 371 -46.27 -26.49 -42.32
C GLY A 371 -45.74 -27.43 -43.42
N SER A 372 -46.36 -27.41 -44.60
CA SER A 372 -45.92 -28.22 -45.75
C SER A 372 -44.53 -27.82 -46.27
N THR A 373 -43.73 -28.82 -46.68
CA THR A 373 -42.36 -28.65 -47.19
C THR A 373 -42.27 -28.74 -48.71
N SER A 374 -43.35 -29.07 -49.41
CA SER A 374 -43.42 -29.16 -50.87
C SER A 374 -44.81 -28.85 -51.41
N CYS A 375 -44.85 -28.40 -52.66
CA CYS A 375 -45.95 -28.64 -53.60
C CYS A 375 -45.68 -29.96 -54.34
#